data_AF-A2SLL7-F1
#
_entry.id   AF-A2SLL7-F1
#
_cell.length_a   1.000
_cell.length_b   1.000
_cell.length_c   1.000
_cell.angle_alpha   90.00
_cell.angle_beta   90.00
_cell.angle_gamma   90.00
#
_symmetry.space_group_name_H-M   'P 1'
#
loop_
_entity.id
_entity.type
_entity.pdbx_description
1 polymer ?
#
loop_
_entity_poly.entity_id
_entity_poly.type
_entity_poly.pdbx_seq_one_letter_code
_entity_poly.pdbx_strand_id
1 'polypeptide(L)'
;MSDPRLPASETPPDPRRDFLAIDAAQRHDAAARRPLHLGGRAVGSVAAGALPVLRAHAPWLQEREDGVLSTALRDEALDAAFAVTHAALRERGLITDWRNETYAVVPA
;
A
#
# COMPACT_ATOMS: atom_id res chain seq x y z
N MET A 1 32.91 30.32 -48.84
CA MET A 1 31.43 30.22 -48.82
C MET A 1 31.05 29.50 -47.54
N SER A 2 30.49 30.24 -46.58
CA SER A 2 30.16 29.74 -45.24
C SER A 2 28.87 28.93 -45.27
N ASP A 3 28.89 27.75 -44.67
CA ASP A 3 27.70 26.93 -44.38
C ASP A 3 27.11 27.39 -43.04
N PRO A 4 25.81 27.76 -42.95
CA PRO A 4 25.24 28.31 -41.72
C PRO A 4 25.01 27.17 -40.72
N ARG A 5 25.62 27.28 -39.53
CA ARG A 5 25.35 26.38 -38.40
C ARG A 5 23.86 26.44 -38.08
N LEU A 6 23.18 25.30 -38.23
CA LEU A 6 21.86 25.06 -37.64
C LEU A 6 21.95 25.36 -36.12
N PRO A 7 20.96 26.06 -35.53
CA PRO A 7 20.93 26.23 -34.08
C PRO A 7 20.80 24.85 -33.40
N ALA A 8 21.51 24.71 -32.28
CA ALA A 8 21.47 23.52 -31.44
C ALA A 8 20.02 23.09 -31.20
N SER A 9 19.74 21.80 -31.36
CA SER A 9 18.47 21.21 -30.98
C SER A 9 18.19 21.53 -29.51
N GLU A 10 17.26 22.46 -29.25
CA GLU A 10 16.64 22.57 -27.94
C GLU A 10 15.93 21.24 -27.69
N THR A 11 16.52 20.43 -26.82
CA THR A 11 15.82 19.27 -26.25
C THR A 11 14.52 19.81 -25.64
N PRO A 12 13.35 19.36 -26.11
CA PRO A 12 12.09 19.82 -25.53
C PRO A 12 12.06 19.46 -24.04
N PRO A 13 11.54 20.36 -23.17
CA PRO A 13 11.44 20.06 -21.75
C PRO A 13 10.67 18.75 -21.55
N ASP A 14 11.23 17.85 -20.73
CA ASP A 14 10.59 16.58 -20.41
C ASP A 14 9.28 16.88 -19.64
N PRO A 15 8.10 16.62 -20.24
CA PRO A 15 6.82 16.98 -19.62
C PRO A 15 6.59 16.26 -18.29
N ARG A 16 7.36 15.21 -17.98
CA ARG A 16 7.27 14.49 -16.71
C ARG A 16 7.88 15.24 -15.52
N ARG A 17 8.62 16.33 -15.75
CA ARG A 17 9.30 17.10 -14.68
C ARG A 17 8.43 18.16 -13.99
N ASP A 18 7.22 18.45 -14.49
CA ASP A 18 6.45 19.61 -14.05
C ASP A 18 5.19 19.27 -13.22
N PHE A 19 4.90 17.99 -12.99
CA PHE A 19 3.69 17.56 -12.28
C PHE A 19 3.95 17.32 -10.79
N LEU A 20 4.22 18.39 -10.04
CA LEU A 20 4.44 18.34 -8.57
C LEU A 20 3.32 17.59 -7.81
N ALA A 21 2.10 17.60 -8.34
CA ALA A 21 0.96 16.86 -7.78
C ALA A 21 1.11 15.33 -7.91
N ILE A 22 1.68 14.85 -9.03
CA ILE A 22 1.97 13.42 -9.22
C ILE A 22 3.08 12.99 -8.27
N ASP A 23 4.15 13.78 -8.15
CA ASP A 23 5.23 13.51 -7.20
C ASP A 23 4.73 13.54 -5.75
N ALA A 24 3.81 14.45 -5.43
CA ALA A 24 3.15 14.49 -4.12
C ALA A 24 2.30 13.23 -3.87
N ALA A 25 1.53 12.79 -4.85
CA ALA A 25 0.69 11.61 -4.73
C ALA A 25 1.49 10.30 -4.64
N GLN A 26 2.67 10.23 -5.25
CA GLN A 26 3.54 9.05 -5.22
C GLN A 26 4.39 8.97 -3.95
N ARG A 27 4.61 10.10 -3.27
CA ARG A 27 5.38 10.15 -2.03
C ARG A 27 4.70 9.34 -0.93
N HIS A 28 5.40 8.30 -0.47
CA HIS A 28 5.06 7.55 0.72
C HIS A 28 6.34 7.11 1.43
N ASP A 29 6.26 6.92 2.75
CA ASP A 29 7.37 6.38 3.53
C ASP A 29 7.40 4.85 3.42
N ALA A 30 8.17 4.34 2.46
CA ALA A 30 8.32 2.90 2.25
C ALA A 30 9.00 2.19 3.44
N ALA A 31 9.89 2.87 4.18
CA ALA A 31 10.61 2.28 5.30
C ALA A 31 9.70 2.06 6.52
N ALA A 32 8.64 2.87 6.66
CA ALA A 32 7.62 2.70 7.70
C ALA A 32 6.56 1.63 7.38
N ARG A 33 6.72 0.88 6.27
CA ARG A 33 5.72 -0.08 5.77
C ARG A 33 6.33 -1.47 5.65
N ARG A 34 5.53 -2.49 5.95
CA ARG A 34 5.88 -3.90 5.76
C ARG A 34 4.94 -4.52 4.72
N PRO A 35 5.44 -5.31 3.76
CA PRO A 35 4.58 -6.00 2.79
C PRO A 35 3.52 -6.87 3.48
N LEU A 36 2.31 -6.91 2.93
CA LEU A 36 1.22 -7.80 3.35
C LEU A 36 1.04 -8.90 2.31
N HIS A 37 1.14 -10.14 2.76
CA HIS A 37 0.99 -11.33 1.95
C HIS A 37 -0.28 -12.10 2.32
N LEU A 38 -1.13 -12.35 1.31
CA LEU A 38 -2.31 -13.20 1.42
C LEU A 38 -2.15 -14.38 0.47
N GLY A 39 -2.25 -15.60 1.01
CA GLY A 39 -2.06 -16.82 0.22
C GLY A 39 -0.72 -16.89 -0.53
N GLY A 40 0.35 -16.29 0.02
CA GLY A 40 1.68 -16.24 -0.58
C GLY A 40 1.88 -15.17 -1.66
N ARG A 41 0.93 -14.25 -1.88
CA ARG A 41 1.07 -13.12 -2.81
C ARG A 41 1.04 -11.80 -2.07
N ALA A 42 1.91 -10.87 -2.46
CA ALA A 42 1.86 -9.49 -1.98
C ALA A 42 0.60 -8.80 -2.53
N VAL A 43 -0.20 -8.23 -1.64
CA VAL A 43 -1.47 -7.56 -1.97
C VAL A 43 -1.52 -6.12 -1.45
N GLY A 44 -0.45 -5.68 -0.78
CA GLY A 44 -0.38 -4.35 -0.20
C GLY A 44 0.68 -4.27 0.88
N SER A 45 0.49 -3.34 1.82
CA SER A 45 1.40 -3.12 2.93
C SER A 45 0.66 -2.70 4.20
N VAL A 46 1.31 -2.92 5.34
CA VAL A 46 0.84 -2.53 6.67
C VAL A 46 1.86 -1.55 7.27
N ALA A 47 1.39 -0.54 8.01
CA ALA A 47 2.27 0.35 8.75
C ALA A 47 2.99 -0.42 9.88
N ALA A 48 4.31 -0.28 9.99
CA ALA A 48 5.09 -0.95 11.03
C ALA A 48 4.60 -0.59 12.44
N GLY A 49 4.16 0.65 12.65
CA GLY A 49 3.56 1.09 13.92
C GLY A 49 2.21 0.45 14.26
N ALA A 50 1.51 -0.15 13.29
CA ALA A 50 0.24 -0.85 13.52
C ALA A 50 0.42 -2.31 13.96
N LEU A 51 1.63 -2.88 13.82
CA LEU A 51 1.91 -4.28 14.10
C LEU A 51 1.57 -4.71 15.54
N PRO A 52 1.89 -3.93 16.60
CA PRO A 52 1.52 -4.29 17.97
C PRO A 52 -0.01 -4.44 18.16
N VAL A 53 -0.78 -3.55 17.53
CA VAL A 53 -2.25 -3.58 17.57
C VAL A 53 -2.79 -4.77 16.79
N LEU A 54 -2.27 -5.01 15.58
CA LEU A 54 -2.68 -6.14 14.76
C LEU A 54 -2.37 -7.48 15.43
N ARG A 55 -1.24 -7.59 16.15
CA ARG A 55 -0.94 -8.78 16.93
C ARG A 55 -1.99 -9.09 18.00
N ALA A 56 -2.58 -8.05 18.60
CA ALA A 56 -3.62 -8.20 19.62
C ALA A 56 -5.01 -8.51 19.04
N HIS A 57 -5.33 -8.06 17.83
CA HIS A 57 -6.68 -8.11 17.26
C HIS A 57 -6.83 -8.94 15.99
N ALA A 58 -5.72 -9.38 15.41
CA ALA A 58 -5.61 -10.23 14.24
C ALA A 58 -4.42 -11.20 14.43
N PRO A 59 -4.48 -12.12 15.41
CA PRO A 59 -3.37 -13.07 15.65
C PRO A 59 -3.11 -14.02 14.47
N TRP A 60 -4.04 -14.08 13.50
CA TRP A 60 -3.90 -14.77 12.23
C TRP A 60 -3.06 -13.99 11.19
N LEU A 61 -2.70 -12.74 11.46
CA LEU A 61 -1.67 -11.99 10.75
C LEU A 61 -0.35 -12.14 11.50
N GLN A 62 0.59 -12.85 10.90
CA GLN A 62 1.87 -13.15 11.52
C GLN A 62 2.99 -12.34 10.88
N GLU A 63 3.79 -11.68 11.71
CA GLU A 63 5.04 -11.07 11.27
C GLU A 63 6.07 -12.13 10.91
N ARG A 64 6.78 -11.86 9.82
CA ARG A 64 7.88 -12.63 9.24
C ARG A 64 8.99 -11.66 8.83
N GLU A 65 10.14 -12.21 8.45
CA GLU A 65 11.26 -11.41 7.98
C GLU A 65 10.87 -10.56 6.75
N ASP A 66 10.15 -11.16 5.81
CA ASP A 66 9.73 -10.58 4.53
C ASP A 66 8.43 -9.74 4.59
N GLY A 67 7.74 -9.71 5.73
CA GLY A 67 6.54 -8.90 5.90
C GLY A 67 5.53 -9.49 6.88
N VAL A 68 4.24 -9.28 6.58
CA VAL A 68 3.12 -9.82 7.35
C VAL A 68 2.41 -10.85 6.48
N LEU A 69 2.16 -12.04 7.03
CA LEU A 69 1.52 -13.15 6.34
C LEU A 69 0.21 -13.51 7.04
N SER A 70 -0.86 -13.67 6.25
CA SER A 70 -2.10 -14.29 6.76
C SER A 70 -1.95 -15.81 6.88
N THR A 71 -2.33 -16.34 8.04
CA THR A 71 -2.51 -17.78 8.27
C THR A 71 -3.96 -18.22 8.19
N ALA A 72 -4.90 -17.31 7.94
CA ALA A 72 -6.30 -17.67 7.73
C ALA A 72 -6.45 -18.42 6.40
N LEU A 73 -7.34 -19.42 6.39
CA LEU A 73 -7.71 -20.13 5.16
C LEU A 73 -8.37 -19.15 4.18
N ARG A 74 -8.18 -19.38 2.89
CA ARG A 74 -8.70 -18.51 1.81
C ARG A 74 -10.23 -18.43 1.83
N ASP A 75 -10.76 -17.52 1.01
CA ASP A 75 -12.17 -17.35 0.70
C ASP A 75 -12.98 -16.78 1.89
N GLU A 76 -14.20 -17.25 2.14
CA GLU A 76 -15.14 -16.60 3.07
C GLU A 76 -14.61 -16.52 4.51
N ALA A 77 -13.74 -17.46 4.90
CA ALA A 77 -13.09 -17.44 6.21
C ALA A 77 -12.10 -16.28 6.37
N LEU A 78 -11.39 -15.91 5.30
CA LEU A 78 -10.49 -14.77 5.29
C LEU A 78 -11.27 -13.46 5.37
N ASP A 79 -12.35 -13.34 4.59
CA ASP A 79 -13.23 -12.17 4.61
C ASP A 79 -13.86 -11.96 5.98
N ALA A 80 -14.36 -13.04 6.60
CA ALA A 80 -14.90 -12.99 7.95
C ALA A 80 -13.85 -12.58 9.00
N ALA A 81 -12.61 -13.11 8.90
CA ALA A 81 -11.52 -12.74 9.79
C ALA A 81 -11.16 -11.25 9.67
N PHE A 82 -11.08 -10.73 8.44
CA PHE A 82 -10.89 -9.30 8.20
C PHE A 82 -12.05 -8.47 8.73
N ALA A 83 -13.30 -8.88 8.52
CA ALA A 83 -14.47 -8.15 9.00
C ALA A 83 -14.48 -8.01 10.53
N VAL A 84 -14.19 -9.11 11.25
CA VAL A 84 -14.09 -9.11 12.72
C VAL A 84 -12.95 -8.20 13.20
N THR A 85 -11.77 -8.29 12.58
CA THR A 85 -10.64 -7.42 12.94
C THR A 85 -10.97 -5.95 12.68
N HIS A 86 -11.52 -5.59 11.52
CA HIS A 86 -11.87 -4.20 11.21
C HIS A 86 -12.92 -3.63 12.16
N ALA A 87 -13.92 -4.43 12.54
CA ALA A 87 -14.91 -4.03 13.54
C ALA A 87 -14.26 -3.73 14.89
N ALA A 88 -13.40 -4.63 15.39
CA ALA A 88 -12.69 -4.44 16.66
C ALA A 88 -11.76 -3.20 16.65
N LEU A 89 -11.06 -2.95 15.55
CA LEU A 89 -10.19 -1.78 15.41
C LEU A 89 -11.00 -0.48 15.33
N ARG A 90 -12.15 -0.51 14.67
CA ARG A 90 -13.09 0.62 14.59
C ARG A 90 -13.67 0.98 15.95
N GLU A 91 -14.15 0.01 16.72
CA GLU A 91 -14.69 0.24 18.07
C GLU A 91 -13.70 0.94 18.99
N ARG A 92 -12.39 0.77 18.72
CA ARG A 92 -11.29 1.39 19.46
C ARG A 92 -10.82 2.73 18.89
N GLY A 93 -11.45 3.22 17.83
CA GLY A 93 -11.08 4.47 17.16
C GLY A 93 -9.77 4.41 16.38
N LEU A 94 -9.27 3.21 16.05
CA LEU A 94 -7.99 3.02 15.33
C LEU A 94 -8.14 3.04 13.80
N ILE A 95 -9.38 3.01 13.31
CA ILE A 95 -9.71 3.18 11.89
C ILE A 95 -10.62 4.40 11.79
N THR A 96 -10.17 5.41 11.05
CA THR A 96 -10.92 6.65 10.81
C THR A 96 -11.71 6.55 9.50
N ASP A 97 -12.83 7.26 9.41
CA ASP A 97 -13.61 7.46 8.18
C ASP A 97 -14.07 6.18 7.45
N TRP A 98 -14.29 5.08 8.18
CA TRP A 98 -14.75 3.81 7.61
C TRP A 98 -16.19 3.88 7.09
N ARG A 99 -16.37 3.67 5.77
CA ARG A 99 -17.68 3.71 5.08
C ARG A 99 -18.40 2.37 4.95
N ASN A 100 -17.81 1.28 5.43
CA ASN A 100 -18.36 -0.08 5.31
C ASN A 100 -18.71 -0.48 3.87
N GLU A 101 -17.77 -0.19 2.96
CA GLU A 101 -17.86 -0.56 1.56
C GLU A 101 -16.84 -1.67 1.27
N THR A 102 -17.28 -2.69 0.54
CA THR A 102 -16.45 -3.86 0.23
C THR A 102 -15.68 -3.63 -1.06
N TYR A 103 -14.37 -3.91 -1.02
CA TYR A 103 -13.48 -3.84 -2.17
C TYR A 103 -12.77 -5.18 -2.36
N ALA A 104 -12.54 -5.55 -3.61
CA ALA A 104 -11.73 -6.73 -3.94
C ALA A 104 -10.26 -6.47 -3.62
N VAL A 105 -9.62 -7.41 -2.91
CA VAL A 105 -8.17 -7.41 -2.70
C VAL A 105 -7.52 -8.18 -3.84
N VAL A 106 -6.77 -7.48 -4.68
CA VAL A 106 -6.03 -8.04 -5.82
C VAL A 106 -4.52 -7.94 -5.57
N PRO A 107 -3.69 -8.75 -6.26
CA PRO A 107 -2.24 -8.60 -6.18
C PRO A 107 -1.78 -7.17 -6.49
N ALA A 108 -0.77 -6.70 -5.75
CA ALA A 108 -0.16 -5.38 -5.94
C ALA A 108 0.78 -5.33 -7.14
#